data_AF-A0A7Z2V9R5-F1
#
_entry.id   AF-A0A7Z2V9R5-F1
#
_cell.length_a   1.000
_cell.length_b   1.000
_cell.length_c   1.000
_cell.angle_alpha   90.00
_cell.angle_beta   90.00
_cell.angle_gamma   90.00
#
_symmetry.space_group_name_H-M   'P 1'
#
loop_
_entity.id
_entity.type
_entity.pdbx_description
1 polymer ?
#
loop_
_entity_poly.entity_id
_entity_poly.type
_entity_poly.pdbx_seq_one_letter_code
_entity_poly.pdbx_strand_id
1 'polypeptide(L)'
;MSPRRRCAWWVVVAIAAAAQLDAAAAPVSQIDIVSSVAGPADRAASDALVQQVVRRLPPRWVERLQAPVALQWRDDLPAQVHGRAIGQRILLDRALLQAWRAQPDSARGDVTAPSTRAVMAALVHELAHVLDRGSGSALSRDPRLRDLAGWQVRPWRIGRGANRFSDRSPDDYERRSPAEFIAVNLEHFVLDPDYACRRPALAAWLSQQLGPPQDAAPCTPALPYLQADNDAGAMSLLTLDPARVYAVDYLLAEGNEQPMSRWGHSMLRLVICAPGRAPGPACRLDLQYHRVLSFRAFVGDVQISSWRGLTGSYPSRLFVLSLNQVVDEYTKVELRALSSVPLALTPAEIAALLARAAQVHWSYDGRYYFVSNNCAVETYKLLHDGVPRLAAASLSSITPRGVRQRLQRAGIADMAVLDDHAQATRQGYYFESAATHYQAMFDVLRRGLPVPQTSVAQWLDAAPQARAQWFDRGGLRETAAALLLEQAALRRQELLARDAIKHLLRPGSVELDTVQAQLQQLFARQAQLSHPAALLDGDGYGLPQPNEHDRLIAQVKRSSAGLADGWKQLQHQGRQQLPPLLRERLTQGEANVQQLQARLRVLARGDAAADNVPSGMRTPLQVQ
;
A
#
# COMPACT_ATOMS: atom_id res chain seq x y z
N MET A 1 50.52 67.87 18.13
CA MET A 1 51.27 67.22 19.24
C MET A 1 50.81 65.78 19.36
N SER A 2 51.77 64.86 19.34
CA SER A 2 51.65 63.44 19.73
C SER A 2 51.40 63.33 21.25
N PRO A 3 51.45 62.15 21.91
CA PRO A 3 51.19 60.76 21.51
C PRO A 3 50.21 60.07 22.51
N ARG A 4 49.56 58.97 22.12
CA ARG A 4 49.20 57.82 23.01
C ARG A 4 48.37 56.79 22.22
N ARG A 5 49.01 56.22 21.20
CA ARG A 5 48.68 54.89 20.66
C ARG A 5 49.77 53.94 21.14
N ARG A 6 49.37 52.75 21.59
CA ARG A 6 50.15 51.60 22.13
C ARG A 6 49.89 51.39 23.62
N CYS A 7 48.81 50.68 23.94
CA CYS A 7 48.72 49.78 25.12
C CYS A 7 47.37 49.02 25.26
N ALA A 8 46.53 48.94 24.24
CA ALA A 8 45.23 48.23 24.33
C ALA A 8 45.07 47.07 23.35
N TRP A 9 46.18 46.45 22.92
CA TRP A 9 46.17 45.29 22.00
C TRP A 9 46.89 44.06 22.58
N TRP A 10 46.95 43.96 23.92
CA TRP A 10 47.49 42.80 24.62
C TRP A 10 46.58 42.26 25.75
N VAL A 11 45.36 42.79 25.90
CA VAL A 11 44.38 42.28 26.89
C VAL A 11 43.21 41.51 26.25
N VAL A 12 43.00 41.62 24.94
CA VAL A 12 41.94 40.86 24.23
C VAL A 12 42.43 39.46 23.77
N VAL A 13 43.74 39.22 23.73
CA VAL A 13 44.30 37.89 23.38
C VAL A 13 44.41 36.97 24.60
N ALA A 14 44.42 37.51 25.83
CA ALA A 14 44.50 36.70 27.05
C ALA A 14 43.14 36.18 27.57
N ILE A 15 42.00 36.72 27.09
CA ILE A 15 40.66 36.20 27.42
C ILE A 15 40.14 35.26 26.30
N ALA A 16 40.73 35.30 25.11
CA ALA A 16 40.42 34.39 24.00
C ALA A 16 41.20 33.06 24.03
N ALA A 17 42.24 32.93 24.87
CA ALA A 17 43.03 31.70 25.01
C ALA A 17 42.63 30.81 26.22
N ALA A 18 41.66 31.24 27.04
CA ALA A 18 41.14 30.47 28.18
C ALA A 18 39.73 29.86 27.93
N ALA A 19 39.22 29.92 26.70
CA ALA A 19 37.91 29.38 26.32
C ALA A 19 37.98 28.18 25.36
N GLN A 20 39.16 27.58 25.15
CA GLN A 20 39.37 26.43 24.25
C GLN A 20 40.01 25.20 24.91
N LEU A 21 40.04 25.15 26.24
CA LEU A 21 40.45 23.97 27.02
C LEU A 21 39.46 23.77 28.15
N ASP A 22 38.25 23.32 27.79
CA ASP A 22 37.37 22.47 28.61
C ASP A 22 36.08 22.20 27.81
N ALA A 23 36.24 21.59 26.64
CA ALA A 23 35.27 20.59 26.21
C ALA A 23 35.66 19.26 26.87
N ALA A 24 35.67 19.26 28.21
CA ALA A 24 35.56 18.01 28.94
C ALA A 24 34.29 17.35 28.41
N ALA A 25 34.45 16.20 27.76
CA ALA A 25 33.33 15.33 27.46
C ALA A 25 32.50 15.24 28.74
N ALA A 26 31.28 15.80 28.72
CA ALA A 26 30.34 15.59 29.81
C ALA A 26 30.33 14.08 30.06
N PRO A 27 30.52 13.61 31.30
CA PRO A 27 30.51 12.18 31.55
C PRO A 27 29.17 11.68 31.00
N VAL A 28 29.23 10.79 30.01
CA VAL A 28 28.06 9.98 29.63
C VAL A 28 27.55 9.45 30.95
N SER A 29 26.37 9.89 31.37
CA SER A 29 25.78 9.46 32.64
C SER A 29 25.74 7.95 32.57
N GLN A 30 26.64 7.29 33.31
CA GLN A 30 26.72 5.84 33.28
C GLN A 30 25.43 5.37 33.92
N ILE A 31 24.63 4.62 33.16
CA ILE A 31 23.53 3.88 33.75
C ILE A 31 24.17 2.95 34.78
N ASP A 32 23.93 3.23 36.05
CA ASP A 32 24.39 2.37 37.14
C ASP A 32 23.40 1.22 37.29
N ILE A 33 23.64 0.13 36.55
CA ILE A 33 22.93 -1.13 36.76
C ILE A 33 23.69 -1.98 37.76
N VAL A 34 23.21 -1.99 39.01
CA VAL A 34 23.84 -2.72 40.11
C VAL A 34 23.29 -4.15 40.14
N SER A 35 24.15 -5.12 39.79
CA SER A 35 23.80 -6.54 39.83
C SER A 35 23.98 -7.13 41.24
N SER A 36 22.90 -7.62 41.85
CA SER A 36 22.98 -8.31 43.16
C SER A 36 23.25 -9.81 42.97
N VAL A 37 24.51 -10.21 42.77
CA VAL A 37 24.89 -11.63 42.71
C VAL A 37 26.00 -11.97 43.71
N ALA A 38 25.85 -13.13 44.37
CA ALA A 38 26.77 -13.59 45.40
C ALA A 38 28.11 -14.14 44.84
N GLY A 39 28.12 -14.76 43.66
CA GLY A 39 29.31 -15.36 43.05
C GLY A 39 30.16 -14.38 42.23
N PRO A 40 31.51 -14.41 42.31
CA PRO A 40 32.38 -13.48 41.57
C PRO A 40 32.29 -13.66 40.05
N ALA A 41 32.13 -14.90 39.56
CA ALA A 41 32.00 -15.17 38.13
C ALA A 41 30.67 -14.66 37.55
N ASP A 42 29.58 -14.74 38.33
CA ASP A 42 28.28 -14.21 37.91
C ASP A 42 28.23 -12.68 37.93
N ARG A 43 28.95 -12.04 38.88
CA ARG A 43 29.12 -10.58 38.89
C ARG A 43 29.86 -10.12 37.63
N ALA A 44 31.03 -10.71 37.35
CA ALA A 44 31.80 -10.36 36.15
C ALA A 44 31.00 -10.58 34.85
N ALA A 45 30.23 -11.68 34.77
CA ALA A 45 29.35 -11.92 33.63
C ALA A 45 28.23 -10.87 33.55
N SER A 46 27.55 -10.57 34.66
CA SER A 46 26.51 -9.52 34.71
C SER A 46 27.05 -8.17 34.24
N ASP A 47 28.22 -7.77 34.72
CA ASP A 47 28.85 -6.49 34.38
C ASP A 47 29.20 -6.44 32.89
N ALA A 48 29.74 -7.54 32.34
CA ALA A 48 30.03 -7.65 30.92
C ALA A 48 28.75 -7.53 30.06
N LEU A 49 27.66 -8.19 30.47
CA LEU A 49 26.36 -8.09 29.79
C LEU A 49 25.81 -6.66 29.81
N VAL A 50 25.80 -6.03 30.99
CA VAL A 50 25.33 -4.65 31.17
C VAL A 50 26.12 -3.71 30.27
N GLN A 51 27.46 -3.81 30.29
CA GLN A 51 28.31 -2.98 29.44
C GLN A 51 28.06 -3.20 27.94
N GLN A 52 27.73 -4.43 27.53
CA GLN A 52 27.40 -4.71 26.13
C GLN A 52 26.05 -4.11 25.72
N VAL A 53 25.05 -4.12 26.61
CA VAL A 53 23.73 -3.51 26.36
C VAL A 53 23.82 -1.99 26.39
N VAL A 54 24.39 -1.40 27.43
CA VAL A 54 24.50 0.06 27.60
C VAL A 54 25.24 0.72 26.43
N ARG A 55 26.30 0.08 25.90
CA ARG A 55 27.03 0.57 24.72
C ARG A 55 26.18 0.67 23.46
N ARG A 56 25.07 -0.06 23.37
CA ARG A 56 24.15 -0.07 22.22
C ARG A 56 22.93 0.82 22.42
N LEU A 57 22.68 1.28 23.65
CA LEU A 57 21.52 2.11 23.91
C LEU A 57 21.66 3.49 23.21
N PRO A 58 20.55 4.02 22.67
CA PRO A 58 20.51 5.37 22.16
C PRO A 58 20.88 6.41 23.23
N PRO A 59 21.57 7.51 22.87
CA PRO A 59 22.06 8.49 23.85
C PRO A 59 20.96 9.08 24.74
N ARG A 60 19.79 9.44 24.19
CA ARG A 60 18.71 10.03 24.99
C ARG A 60 17.96 8.98 25.82
N TRP A 61 18.08 7.70 25.50
CA TRP A 61 17.60 6.66 26.41
C TRP A 61 18.46 6.67 27.68
N VAL A 62 19.78 6.68 27.51
CA VAL A 62 20.74 6.76 28.63
C VAL A 62 20.48 7.98 29.51
N GLU A 63 20.29 9.16 28.91
CA GLU A 63 19.99 10.40 29.65
C GLU A 63 18.68 10.36 30.44
N ARG A 64 17.67 9.62 29.96
CA ARG A 64 16.35 9.53 30.60
C ARG A 64 16.32 8.55 31.78
N LEU A 65 17.30 7.66 31.88
CA LEU A 65 17.45 6.76 33.03
C LEU A 65 18.14 7.50 34.18
N GLN A 66 17.37 8.31 34.91
CA GLN A 66 17.88 9.26 35.90
C GLN A 66 18.25 8.66 37.27
N ALA A 67 17.90 7.40 37.54
CA ALA A 67 18.23 6.72 38.79
C ALA A 67 18.87 5.36 38.53
N PRO A 68 19.74 4.87 39.45
CA PRO A 68 20.32 3.54 39.35
C PRO A 68 19.23 2.46 39.22
N VAL A 69 19.46 1.51 38.32
CA VAL A 69 18.52 0.41 38.06
C VAL A 69 19.11 -0.87 38.64
N ALA A 70 18.53 -1.43 39.70
CA ALA A 70 19.08 -2.65 40.29
C ALA A 70 18.70 -3.89 39.46
N LEU A 71 19.70 -4.66 39.02
CA LEU A 71 19.51 -5.94 38.32
C LEU A 71 19.61 -7.10 39.32
N GLN A 72 18.62 -8.00 39.30
CA GLN A 72 18.58 -9.18 40.17
C GLN A 72 18.31 -10.44 39.36
N TRP A 73 19.13 -11.46 39.55
CA TRP A 73 18.94 -12.77 38.92
C TRP A 73 18.12 -13.68 39.83
N ARG A 74 17.02 -14.22 39.28
CA ARG A 74 15.99 -14.98 40.00
C ARG A 74 15.86 -16.39 39.46
N ASP A 75 15.58 -17.33 40.36
CA ASP A 75 15.26 -18.73 40.03
C ASP A 75 13.76 -19.04 40.19
N ASP A 76 12.97 -18.03 40.58
CA ASP A 76 11.55 -18.15 40.95
C ASP A 76 10.60 -17.37 40.03
N LEU A 77 11.08 -16.93 38.86
CA LEU A 77 10.21 -16.38 37.83
C LEU A 77 9.35 -17.50 37.20
N PRO A 78 8.11 -17.20 36.77
CA PRO A 78 7.29 -18.18 36.07
C PRO A 78 7.99 -18.70 34.80
N ALA A 79 7.78 -19.97 34.46
CA ALA A 79 8.52 -20.69 33.40
C ALA A 79 8.50 -20.05 31.99
N GLN A 80 7.62 -19.09 31.71
CA GLN A 80 7.53 -18.37 30.42
C GLN A 80 7.92 -16.89 30.54
N VAL A 81 8.56 -16.49 31.63
CA VAL A 81 8.88 -15.09 31.95
C VAL A 81 10.39 -14.96 32.09
N HIS A 82 11.03 -14.36 31.08
CA HIS A 82 12.46 -14.07 31.09
C HIS A 82 12.84 -12.91 32.01
N GLY A 83 11.91 -11.98 32.27
CA GLY A 83 12.17 -10.81 33.09
C GLY A 83 10.93 -10.12 33.66
N ARG A 84 11.15 -9.23 34.63
CA ARG A 84 10.15 -8.29 35.17
C ARG A 84 10.80 -6.98 35.66
N ALA A 85 10.24 -5.86 35.23
CA ALA A 85 10.55 -4.54 35.77
C ALA A 85 9.58 -4.16 36.90
N ILE A 86 10.11 -3.76 38.06
CA ILE A 86 9.36 -3.30 39.24
C ILE A 86 9.99 -2.01 39.78
N GLY A 87 9.44 -0.86 39.39
CA GLY A 87 10.08 0.43 39.67
C GLY A 87 11.45 0.50 38.99
N GLN A 88 12.49 0.84 39.75
CA GLN A 88 13.90 0.84 39.29
C GLN A 88 14.60 -0.51 39.51
N ARG A 89 13.86 -1.62 39.54
CA ARG A 89 14.43 -2.97 39.68
C ARG A 89 14.08 -3.81 38.48
N ILE A 90 15.07 -4.51 37.94
CA ILE A 90 14.92 -5.50 36.87
C ILE A 90 15.23 -6.86 37.47
N LEU A 91 14.27 -7.77 37.36
CA LEU A 91 14.42 -9.17 37.72
C LEU A 91 14.59 -9.96 36.43
N LEU A 92 15.66 -10.72 36.26
CA LEU A 92 15.87 -11.61 35.11
C LEU A 92 16.02 -13.06 35.54
N ASP A 93 15.60 -13.99 34.69
CA ASP A 93 15.79 -15.43 34.92
C ASP A 93 17.29 -15.79 34.92
N ARG A 94 17.77 -16.39 36.00
CA ARG A 94 19.16 -16.81 36.14
C ARG A 94 19.57 -17.83 35.07
N ALA A 95 18.64 -18.61 34.53
CA ALA A 95 18.91 -19.55 33.44
C ALA A 95 19.48 -18.85 32.20
N LEU A 96 19.07 -17.60 31.92
CA LEU A 96 19.61 -16.79 30.82
C LEU A 96 21.09 -16.47 31.03
N LEU A 97 21.47 -16.07 32.24
CA LEU A 97 22.88 -15.79 32.59
C LEU A 97 23.72 -17.06 32.45
N GLN A 98 23.22 -18.20 32.95
CA GLN A 98 23.91 -19.49 32.87
C GLN A 98 24.10 -19.93 31.42
N ALA A 99 23.04 -19.88 30.60
CA ALA A 99 23.09 -20.23 29.19
C ALA A 99 24.05 -19.34 28.40
N TRP A 100 24.06 -18.03 28.66
CA TRP A 100 24.99 -17.11 28.01
C TRP A 100 26.45 -17.36 28.42
N ARG A 101 26.72 -17.61 29.71
CA ARG A 101 28.06 -17.95 30.23
C ARG A 101 28.60 -19.27 29.71
N ALA A 102 27.73 -20.25 29.50
CA ALA A 102 28.13 -21.57 28.99
C ALA A 102 28.66 -21.53 27.55
N GLN A 103 28.39 -20.45 26.80
CA GLN A 103 28.88 -20.29 25.43
C GLN A 103 30.35 -19.83 25.38
N PRO A 104 31.06 -20.12 24.26
CA PRO A 104 32.37 -19.57 23.97
C PRO A 104 32.39 -18.02 23.98
N ASP A 105 33.54 -17.42 24.29
CA ASP A 105 33.69 -15.96 24.33
C ASP A 105 33.30 -15.27 23.01
N SER A 106 33.60 -15.89 21.87
CA SER A 106 33.23 -15.38 20.54
C SER A 106 31.72 -15.24 20.37
N ALA A 107 30.96 -16.25 20.82
CA ALA A 107 29.49 -16.22 20.78
C ALA A 107 28.90 -15.22 21.79
N ARG A 108 29.59 -14.94 22.90
CA ARG A 108 29.14 -13.95 23.90
C ARG A 108 29.21 -12.50 23.42
N GLY A 109 30.00 -12.21 22.39
CA GLY A 109 30.05 -10.90 21.72
C GLY A 109 29.18 -10.78 20.47
N ASP A 110 28.69 -11.91 19.96
CA ASP A 110 27.84 -11.98 18.77
C ASP A 110 26.35 -11.85 19.17
N VAL A 111 25.73 -10.72 18.82
CA VAL A 111 24.32 -10.44 19.11
C VAL A 111 23.35 -11.38 18.38
N THR A 112 23.82 -12.09 17.35
CA THR A 112 23.03 -13.07 16.60
C THR A 112 23.06 -14.46 17.23
N ALA A 113 24.00 -14.72 18.13
CA ALA A 113 24.07 -15.99 18.86
C ALA A 113 22.83 -16.16 19.77
N PRO A 114 22.12 -17.30 19.75
CA PRO A 114 20.81 -17.44 20.41
C PRO A 114 20.77 -17.05 21.88
N SER A 115 21.71 -17.54 22.71
CA SER A 115 21.68 -17.21 24.15
C SER A 115 22.14 -15.77 24.43
N THR A 116 23.01 -15.21 23.59
CA THR A 116 23.41 -13.79 23.66
C THR A 116 22.23 -12.89 23.30
N ARG A 117 21.52 -13.20 22.21
CA ARG A 117 20.30 -12.50 21.81
C ARG A 117 19.25 -12.57 22.92
N ALA A 118 18.99 -13.75 23.47
CA ALA A 118 17.96 -13.95 24.48
C ALA A 118 18.22 -13.12 25.76
N VAL A 119 19.45 -13.17 26.29
CA VAL A 119 19.77 -12.44 27.54
C VAL A 119 19.80 -10.92 27.33
N MET A 120 20.30 -10.45 26.19
CA MET A 120 20.32 -9.01 25.86
C MET A 120 18.91 -8.49 25.60
N ALA A 121 18.09 -9.24 24.84
CA ALA A 121 16.69 -8.91 24.59
C ALA A 121 15.92 -8.79 25.91
N ALA A 122 16.04 -9.76 26.81
CA ALA A 122 15.39 -9.70 28.13
C ALA A 122 15.81 -8.46 28.94
N LEU A 123 17.11 -8.12 28.98
CA LEU A 123 17.58 -6.92 29.68
C LEU A 123 17.06 -5.63 29.02
N VAL A 124 17.11 -5.52 27.70
CA VAL A 124 16.61 -4.35 26.95
C VAL A 124 15.10 -4.20 27.12
N HIS A 125 14.35 -5.30 27.09
CA HIS A 125 12.90 -5.32 27.31
C HIS A 125 12.51 -4.73 28.66
N GLU A 126 13.15 -5.20 29.74
CA GLU A 126 12.85 -4.68 31.07
C GLU A 126 13.32 -3.23 31.26
N LEU A 127 14.46 -2.85 30.66
CA LEU A 127 14.89 -1.45 30.62
C LEU A 127 13.90 -0.56 29.86
N ALA A 128 13.25 -1.07 28.82
CA ALA A 128 12.23 -0.34 28.08
C ALA A 128 10.97 -0.10 28.94
N HIS A 129 10.59 -1.05 29.78
CA HIS A 129 9.53 -0.84 30.77
C HIS A 129 9.90 0.18 31.84
N VAL A 130 11.15 0.16 32.31
CA VAL A 130 11.65 1.19 33.24
C VAL A 130 11.57 2.57 32.59
N LEU A 131 12.03 2.68 31.33
CA LEU A 131 11.97 3.91 30.54
C LEU A 131 10.52 4.39 30.36
N ASP A 132 9.59 3.52 29.96
CA ASP A 132 8.19 3.88 29.66
C ASP A 132 7.37 4.24 30.92
N ARG A 133 7.80 3.77 32.10
CA ARG A 133 7.16 4.13 33.38
C ARG A 133 7.80 5.35 34.04
N GLY A 134 8.98 5.76 33.59
CA GLY A 134 9.74 6.88 34.14
C GLY A 134 9.05 8.23 33.96
N SER A 135 9.37 9.18 34.84
CA SER A 135 8.88 10.56 34.75
C SER A 135 9.34 11.20 33.43
N GLY A 136 8.39 11.65 32.61
CA GLY A 136 8.69 12.33 31.35
C GLY A 136 8.80 11.44 30.11
N SER A 137 8.55 10.13 30.22
CA SER A 137 8.64 9.18 29.10
C SER A 137 7.38 8.32 29.04
N ALA A 138 6.29 8.87 28.50
CA ALA A 138 5.04 8.13 28.29
C ALA A 138 4.94 7.61 26.85
N LEU A 139 5.97 6.88 26.39
CA LEU A 139 6.10 6.43 25.00
C LEU A 139 4.90 5.58 24.58
N SER A 140 4.52 4.58 25.38
CA SER A 140 3.38 3.69 25.13
C SER A 140 2.03 4.42 25.06
N ARG A 141 1.94 5.63 25.65
CA ARG A 141 0.74 6.46 25.64
C ARG A 141 0.72 7.48 24.49
N ASP A 142 1.84 7.67 23.80
CA ASP A 142 1.95 8.60 22.68
C ASP A 142 0.94 8.20 21.57
N PRO A 143 0.03 9.11 21.16
CA PRO A 143 -0.93 8.83 20.08
C PRO A 143 -0.25 8.39 18.78
N ARG A 144 0.90 8.97 18.44
CA ARG A 144 1.65 8.67 17.22
C ARG A 144 2.19 7.25 17.23
N LEU A 145 2.74 6.81 18.36
CA LEU A 145 3.15 5.42 18.52
C LEU A 145 1.95 4.49 18.30
N ARG A 146 0.81 4.79 18.93
CA ARG A 146 -0.37 3.92 18.86
C ARG A 146 -0.94 3.84 17.44
N ASP A 147 -0.81 4.91 16.66
CA ASP A 147 -1.11 4.90 15.22
C ASP A 147 -0.14 3.97 14.47
N LEU A 148 1.19 4.14 14.66
CA LEU A 148 2.22 3.31 14.02
C LEU A 148 2.09 1.82 14.35
N ALA A 149 1.82 1.52 15.62
CA ALA A 149 1.69 0.16 16.13
C ALA A 149 0.44 -0.56 15.64
N GLY A 150 -0.59 0.18 15.21
CA GLY A 150 -1.82 -0.41 14.66
C GLY A 150 -3.02 -0.41 15.61
N TRP A 151 -2.94 0.26 16.76
CA TRP A 151 -4.13 0.59 17.58
C TRP A 151 -4.88 1.76 16.95
N GLN A 152 -5.39 1.57 15.73
CA GLN A 152 -5.97 2.64 14.91
C GLN A 152 -7.17 3.32 15.58
N VAL A 153 -7.35 4.62 15.28
CA VAL A 153 -8.53 5.37 15.73
C VAL A 153 -9.82 4.80 15.12
N ARG A 154 -10.90 4.80 15.91
CA ARG A 154 -12.23 4.38 15.45
C ARG A 154 -12.97 5.58 14.83
N PRO A 155 -13.67 5.42 13.70
CA PRO A 155 -14.33 6.54 13.02
C PRO A 155 -15.50 7.16 13.81
N TRP A 156 -16.22 6.36 14.60
CA TRP A 156 -17.47 6.74 15.28
C TRP A 156 -17.51 6.43 16.79
N ARG A 157 -16.43 5.89 17.36
CA ARG A 157 -16.38 5.51 18.79
C ARG A 157 -15.19 6.19 19.44
N ILE A 158 -15.35 6.62 20.68
CA ILE A 158 -14.23 7.04 21.52
C ILE A 158 -13.27 5.86 21.68
N GLY A 159 -11.98 6.11 21.56
CA GLY A 159 -10.93 5.12 21.72
C GLY A 159 -10.43 4.48 20.41
N ARG A 160 -9.69 3.38 20.56
CA ARG A 160 -8.89 2.76 19.49
C ARG A 160 -9.35 1.31 19.24
N GLY A 161 -9.09 0.81 18.03
CA GLY A 161 -9.32 -0.57 17.64
C GLY A 161 -8.30 -1.54 18.26
N ALA A 162 -8.51 -2.83 18.05
CA ALA A 162 -7.48 -3.83 18.33
C ALA A 162 -6.34 -3.73 17.31
N ASN A 163 -5.14 -4.19 17.67
CA ASN A 163 -4.01 -4.25 16.76
C ASN A 163 -4.21 -5.38 15.72
N ARG A 164 -4.34 -5.00 14.45
CA ARG A 164 -4.53 -5.92 13.30
C ARG A 164 -3.29 -6.08 12.44
N PHE A 165 -2.13 -5.58 12.88
CA PHE A 165 -0.85 -5.80 12.24
C PHE A 165 -0.27 -7.13 12.71
N SER A 166 -0.98 -8.23 12.41
CA SER A 166 -0.60 -9.57 12.86
C SER A 166 0.54 -10.17 12.05
N ASP A 167 0.65 -9.79 10.79
CA ASP A 167 1.58 -10.45 9.88
C ASP A 167 2.93 -9.76 9.92
N ARG A 168 4.00 -10.57 9.74
CA ARG A 168 5.39 -10.10 9.84
C ARG A 168 5.66 -9.34 11.14
N SER A 169 5.07 -9.82 12.24
CA SER A 169 5.46 -9.44 13.60
C SER A 169 6.78 -10.11 13.97
N PRO A 170 7.74 -9.43 14.63
CA PRO A 170 8.93 -10.08 15.16
C PRO A 170 8.58 -11.05 16.30
N ASP A 171 7.58 -10.69 17.12
CA ASP A 171 7.04 -11.49 18.21
C ASP A 171 5.57 -11.09 18.40
N ASP A 172 4.65 -12.05 18.47
CA ASP A 172 3.23 -11.80 18.71
C ASP A 172 2.96 -11.08 20.05
N TYR A 173 3.89 -11.16 21.00
CA TYR A 173 3.84 -10.47 22.28
C TYR A 173 3.70 -8.95 22.13
N GLU A 174 4.26 -8.34 21.08
CA GLU A 174 4.19 -6.89 20.83
C GLU A 174 2.75 -6.37 20.75
N ARG A 175 1.78 -7.23 20.38
CA ARG A 175 0.39 -6.83 20.17
C ARG A 175 -0.46 -6.90 21.43
N ARG A 176 0.06 -7.43 22.54
CA ARG A 176 -0.70 -7.60 23.80
C ARG A 176 -1.06 -6.26 24.44
N SER A 177 -0.13 -5.31 24.47
CA SER A 177 -0.38 -3.96 24.98
C SER A 177 0.57 -2.93 24.35
N PRO A 178 0.26 -1.62 24.39
CA PRO A 178 1.19 -0.59 23.92
C PRO A 178 2.52 -0.56 24.67
N ALA A 179 2.56 -0.99 25.94
CA ALA A 179 3.80 -1.09 26.71
C ALA A 179 4.67 -2.26 26.21
N GLU A 180 4.06 -3.42 25.95
CA GLU A 180 4.77 -4.56 25.34
C GLU A 180 5.24 -4.22 23.92
N PHE A 181 4.45 -3.47 23.16
CA PHE A 181 4.85 -3.04 21.82
C PHE A 181 6.14 -2.25 21.84
N ILE A 182 6.26 -1.28 22.75
CA ILE A 182 7.49 -0.49 22.92
C ILE A 182 8.64 -1.37 23.37
N ALA A 183 8.43 -2.23 24.36
CA ALA A 183 9.49 -3.07 24.90
C ALA A 183 10.06 -4.01 23.83
N VAL A 184 9.20 -4.77 23.15
CA VAL A 184 9.60 -5.65 22.03
C VAL A 184 10.29 -4.85 20.93
N ASN A 185 9.71 -3.74 20.48
CA ASN A 185 10.32 -2.99 19.38
C ASN A 185 11.64 -2.32 19.76
N LEU A 186 11.87 -1.99 21.03
CA LEU A 186 13.13 -1.47 21.50
C LEU A 186 14.23 -2.54 21.58
N GLU A 187 13.89 -3.81 21.86
CA GLU A 187 14.84 -4.92 21.72
C GLU A 187 15.40 -4.96 20.30
N HIS A 188 14.51 -4.90 19.31
CA HIS A 188 14.94 -4.93 17.91
C HIS A 188 15.63 -3.62 17.49
N PHE A 189 15.14 -2.46 17.91
CA PHE A 189 15.79 -1.18 17.60
C PHE A 189 17.24 -1.11 18.08
N VAL A 190 17.55 -1.73 19.22
CA VAL A 190 18.89 -1.74 19.83
C VAL A 190 19.77 -2.86 19.28
N LEU A 191 19.19 -4.03 19.01
CA LEU A 191 19.95 -5.27 18.75
C LEU A 191 19.89 -5.74 17.29
N ASP A 192 19.02 -5.20 16.45
CA ASP A 192 18.90 -5.53 15.02
C ASP A 192 19.38 -4.35 14.15
N PRO A 193 20.56 -4.45 13.51
CA PRO A 193 21.09 -3.41 12.62
C PRO A 193 20.13 -3.01 11.49
N ASP A 194 19.29 -3.95 11.03
CA ASP A 194 18.37 -3.75 9.90
C ASP A 194 16.99 -3.22 10.35
N TYR A 195 16.78 -2.92 11.63
CA TYR A 195 15.47 -2.52 12.16
C TYR A 195 14.86 -1.33 11.41
N ALA A 196 15.69 -0.34 11.06
CA ALA A 196 15.24 0.83 10.30
C ALA A 196 14.75 0.47 8.90
N CYS A 197 15.27 -0.59 8.29
CA CYS A 197 14.87 -1.05 6.97
C CYS A 197 13.60 -1.92 7.05
N ARG A 198 13.41 -2.62 8.17
CA ARG A 198 12.22 -3.46 8.45
C ARG A 198 11.01 -2.65 8.88
N ARG A 199 11.22 -1.61 9.72
CA ARG A 199 10.15 -0.76 10.28
C ARG A 199 10.51 0.73 10.18
N PRO A 200 10.62 1.30 8.97
CA PRO A 200 11.17 2.65 8.75
C PRO A 200 10.40 3.75 9.50
N ALA A 201 9.07 3.72 9.48
CA ALA A 201 8.26 4.75 10.15
C ALA A 201 8.39 4.70 11.69
N LEU A 202 8.53 3.50 12.26
CA LEU A 202 8.70 3.31 13.70
C LEU A 202 10.13 3.63 14.14
N ALA A 203 11.14 3.20 13.37
CA ALA A 203 12.53 3.53 13.62
C ALA A 203 12.80 5.04 13.56
N ALA A 204 12.18 5.75 12.61
CA ALA A 204 12.27 7.21 12.53
C ALA A 204 11.66 7.88 13.76
N TRP A 205 10.50 7.40 14.24
CA TRP A 205 9.88 7.91 15.46
C TRP A 205 10.72 7.61 16.70
N LEU A 206 11.22 6.38 16.86
CA LEU A 206 12.11 6.00 17.96
C LEU A 206 13.39 6.83 17.96
N SER A 207 13.99 7.07 16.80
CA SER A 207 15.17 7.91 16.66
C SER A 207 14.91 9.36 17.04
N GLN A 208 13.71 9.88 16.73
CA GLN A 208 13.28 11.20 17.19
C GLN A 208 13.15 11.26 18.72
N GLN A 209 12.60 10.21 19.34
CA GLN A 209 12.37 10.17 20.79
C GLN A 209 13.65 9.92 21.59
N LEU A 210 14.49 8.99 21.14
CA LEU A 210 15.58 8.41 21.93
C LEU A 210 16.98 8.67 21.33
N GLY A 211 17.05 9.19 20.11
CA GLY A 211 18.28 9.25 19.32
C GLY A 211 18.44 8.01 18.44
N PRO A 212 19.27 8.09 17.39
CA PRO A 212 19.53 6.95 16.50
C PRO A 212 20.23 5.82 17.28
N PRO A 213 20.05 4.56 16.85
CA PRO A 213 20.81 3.44 17.41
C PRO A 213 22.27 3.53 16.92
N GLN A 214 23.19 2.93 17.68
CA GLN A 214 24.63 3.02 17.40
C GLN A 214 25.04 2.21 16.15
N ASP A 215 24.44 1.04 15.97
CA ASP A 215 24.84 0.05 14.95
C ASP A 215 23.82 -0.07 13.79
N ALA A 216 23.18 1.04 13.37
CA ALA A 216 22.22 1.01 12.26
C ALA A 216 22.88 0.72 10.90
N ALA A 217 22.35 -0.26 10.18
CA ALA A 217 22.70 -0.52 8.79
C ALA A 217 22.06 0.53 7.85
N PRO A 218 22.71 0.88 6.73
CA PRO A 218 22.13 1.75 5.72
C PRO A 218 20.99 1.03 4.97
N CYS A 219 19.86 1.71 4.78
CA CYS A 219 18.72 1.17 4.06
C CYS A 219 18.64 1.70 2.62
N THR A 220 18.24 0.84 1.68
CA THR A 220 17.77 1.28 0.37
C THR A 220 16.43 2.00 0.55
N PRO A 221 16.20 3.19 -0.04
CA PRO A 221 14.95 3.93 0.11
C PRO A 221 13.76 3.26 -0.59
N ALA A 222 14.02 2.32 -1.50
CA ALA A 222 12.99 1.69 -2.31
C ALA A 222 12.15 0.69 -1.49
N LEU A 223 10.83 0.76 -1.68
CA LEU A 223 9.84 0.00 -0.93
C LEU A 223 9.28 -1.16 -1.77
N PRO A 224 9.22 -2.38 -1.23
CA PRO A 224 8.64 -3.53 -1.92
C PRO A 224 7.10 -3.52 -1.84
N TYR A 225 6.43 -3.67 -2.98
CA TYR A 225 4.98 -3.86 -3.07
C TYR A 225 4.65 -5.02 -4.00
N LEU A 226 3.74 -5.89 -3.60
CA LEU A 226 3.15 -6.87 -4.50
C LEU A 226 2.02 -6.19 -5.28
N GLN A 227 2.18 -6.09 -6.60
CA GLN A 227 1.18 -5.48 -7.49
C GLN A 227 0.45 -6.53 -8.31
N ALA A 228 -0.81 -6.25 -8.65
CA ALA A 228 -1.50 -6.98 -9.70
C ALA A 228 -1.09 -6.41 -11.07
N ASP A 229 -0.78 -7.30 -12.00
CA ASP A 229 -0.50 -6.95 -13.39
C ASP A 229 -1.81 -6.90 -14.21
N ASN A 230 -1.71 -6.50 -15.47
CA ASN A 230 -2.89 -6.35 -16.33
C ASN A 230 -3.55 -7.70 -16.71
N ASP A 231 -2.77 -8.78 -16.72
CA ASP A 231 -3.29 -10.12 -16.99
C ASP A 231 -4.02 -10.69 -15.76
N ALA A 232 -5.13 -11.39 -15.98
CA ALA A 232 -5.95 -11.92 -14.89
C ALA A 232 -5.15 -12.91 -14.02
N GLY A 233 -5.01 -12.57 -12.74
CA GLY A 233 -4.25 -13.37 -11.77
C GLY A 233 -2.73 -13.22 -11.86
N ALA A 234 -2.21 -12.40 -12.78
CA ALA A 234 -0.79 -12.11 -12.87
C ALA A 234 -0.38 -11.09 -11.79
N MET A 235 0.77 -11.35 -11.15
CA MET A 235 1.32 -10.49 -10.11
C MET A 235 2.83 -10.40 -10.19
N SER A 236 3.36 -9.27 -9.74
CA SER A 236 4.80 -9.00 -9.72
C SER A 236 5.22 -8.21 -8.48
N LEU A 237 6.51 -8.28 -8.13
CA LEU A 237 7.09 -7.46 -7.08
C LEU A 237 7.53 -6.11 -7.68
N LEU A 238 6.90 -5.03 -7.24
CA LEU A 238 7.27 -3.65 -7.55
C LEU A 238 8.21 -3.11 -6.49
N THR A 239 9.40 -2.67 -6.91
CA THR A 239 10.33 -1.90 -6.07
C THR A 239 10.13 -0.41 -6.35
N LEU A 240 9.43 0.28 -5.44
CA LEU A 240 9.05 1.70 -5.60
C LEU A 240 10.01 2.61 -4.84
N ASP A 241 10.78 3.42 -5.56
CA ASP A 241 11.53 4.53 -4.97
C ASP A 241 10.59 5.72 -4.68
N PRO A 242 10.42 6.13 -3.41
CA PRO A 242 9.62 7.30 -3.05
C PRO A 242 10.05 8.59 -3.77
N ALA A 243 11.33 8.74 -4.11
CA ALA A 243 11.85 9.93 -4.79
C ALA A 243 11.29 10.10 -6.21
N ARG A 244 10.76 9.04 -6.83
CA ARG A 244 10.10 9.09 -8.14
C ARG A 244 8.63 9.52 -8.08
N VAL A 245 8.04 9.61 -6.89
CA VAL A 245 6.63 9.97 -6.72
C VAL A 245 6.50 11.47 -6.58
N TYR A 246 6.00 12.12 -7.63
CA TYR A 246 5.82 13.57 -7.67
C TYR A 246 4.64 14.03 -6.80
N ALA A 247 3.53 13.30 -6.83
CA ALA A 247 2.33 13.66 -6.10
C ALA A 247 1.52 12.41 -5.71
N VAL A 248 0.69 12.56 -4.69
CA VAL A 248 -0.37 11.61 -4.33
C VAL A 248 -1.70 12.30 -4.51
N ASP A 249 -2.58 11.71 -5.31
CA ASP A 249 -3.92 12.23 -5.53
C ASP A 249 -4.94 11.36 -4.77
N TYR A 250 -5.97 12.00 -4.22
CA TYR A 250 -7.19 11.33 -3.79
C TYR A 250 -8.01 10.95 -5.02
N LEU A 251 -8.02 9.67 -5.34
CA LEU A 251 -8.73 9.12 -6.49
C LEU A 251 -10.11 8.63 -6.05
N LEU A 252 -11.16 9.16 -6.66
CA LEU A 252 -12.54 8.82 -6.36
C LEU A 252 -13.24 8.31 -7.63
N ALA A 253 -13.74 7.07 -7.58
CA ALA A 253 -14.77 6.61 -8.51
C ALA A 253 -16.11 7.18 -8.06
N GLU A 254 -16.78 7.94 -8.93
CA GLU A 254 -18.05 8.60 -8.61
C GLU A 254 -19.16 7.61 -8.33
N GLY A 255 -20.22 8.00 -7.60
CA GLY A 255 -21.33 7.09 -7.35
C GLY A 255 -22.10 6.72 -8.62
N ASN A 256 -22.73 5.55 -8.66
CA ASN A 256 -23.73 5.21 -9.69
C ASN A 256 -25.08 4.84 -9.05
N GLU A 257 -26.04 4.41 -9.86
CA GLU A 257 -27.39 4.04 -9.39
C GLU A 257 -27.42 2.73 -8.58
N GLN A 258 -26.35 1.93 -8.58
CA GLN A 258 -26.33 0.67 -7.86
C GLN A 258 -26.16 0.88 -6.33
N PRO A 259 -26.91 0.17 -5.48
CA PRO A 259 -26.93 0.40 -4.02
C PRO A 259 -25.55 0.35 -3.35
N MET A 260 -24.67 -0.57 -3.78
CA MET A 260 -23.32 -0.74 -3.22
C MET A 260 -22.30 0.28 -3.74
N SER A 261 -22.54 0.85 -4.93
CA SER A 261 -21.62 1.77 -5.62
C SER A 261 -22.06 3.24 -5.54
N ARG A 262 -23.27 3.51 -5.01
CA ARG A 262 -23.87 4.86 -4.84
C ARG A 262 -22.99 5.86 -4.09
N TRP A 263 -22.14 5.38 -3.19
CA TRP A 263 -21.31 6.24 -2.35
C TRP A 263 -19.94 6.56 -2.94
N GLY A 264 -19.59 5.93 -4.06
CA GLY A 264 -18.28 6.02 -4.68
C GLY A 264 -17.29 4.96 -4.17
N HIS A 265 -16.07 4.98 -4.69
CA HIS A 265 -14.95 4.19 -4.17
C HIS A 265 -13.70 5.08 -4.04
N SER A 266 -13.11 5.13 -2.84
CA SER A 266 -11.93 5.95 -2.55
C SER A 266 -10.64 5.16 -2.64
N MET A 267 -9.65 5.73 -3.30
CA MET A 267 -8.33 5.19 -3.51
C MET A 267 -7.30 6.32 -3.44
N LEU A 268 -6.01 5.98 -3.43
CA LEU A 268 -4.92 6.95 -3.62
C LEU A 268 -4.17 6.64 -4.90
N ARG A 269 -4.03 7.61 -5.80
CA ARG A 269 -3.19 7.48 -6.98
C ARG A 269 -1.79 8.02 -6.66
N LEU A 270 -0.79 7.22 -6.98
CA LEU A 270 0.61 7.61 -6.98
C LEU A 270 0.97 8.15 -8.37
N VAL A 271 1.31 9.43 -8.45
CA VAL A 271 1.80 10.08 -9.69
C VAL A 271 3.30 9.85 -9.76
N ILE A 272 3.68 8.78 -10.45
CA ILE A 272 5.04 8.27 -10.56
C ILE A 272 5.65 8.71 -11.89
N CYS A 273 6.80 9.37 -11.80
CA CYS A 273 7.55 9.80 -12.99
C CYS A 273 8.15 8.63 -13.74
N ALA A 274 8.21 8.74 -15.07
CA ALA A 274 8.93 7.80 -15.91
C ALA A 274 10.41 7.67 -15.46
N PRO A 275 11.04 6.48 -15.61
CA PRO A 275 12.46 6.32 -15.33
C PRO A 275 13.31 7.38 -16.04
N GLY A 276 14.25 8.00 -15.32
CA GLY A 276 15.09 9.08 -15.83
C GLY A 276 14.44 10.48 -15.88
N ARG A 277 13.13 10.59 -15.61
CA ARG A 277 12.44 11.89 -15.52
C ARG A 277 12.56 12.46 -14.10
N ALA A 278 12.97 13.71 -13.99
CA ALA A 278 12.96 14.45 -12.73
C ALA A 278 11.51 14.67 -12.22
N PRO A 279 11.24 14.54 -10.91
CA PRO A 279 9.92 14.79 -10.34
C PRO A 279 9.37 16.17 -10.64
N GLY A 280 8.16 16.23 -11.22
CA GLY A 280 7.50 17.48 -11.57
C GLY A 280 6.11 17.28 -12.21
N PRO A 281 5.39 18.38 -12.52
CA PRO A 281 4.02 18.32 -13.07
C PRO A 281 3.89 17.46 -14.34
N ALA A 282 4.92 17.41 -15.17
CA ALA A 282 4.95 16.60 -16.39
C ALA A 282 4.76 15.10 -16.13
N CYS A 283 5.09 14.61 -14.93
CA CYS A 283 4.88 13.21 -14.56
C CYS A 283 3.40 12.80 -14.59
N ARG A 284 2.44 13.75 -14.53
CA ARG A 284 1.01 13.43 -14.64
C ARG A 284 0.63 12.73 -15.94
N LEU A 285 1.42 12.88 -17.00
CA LEU A 285 1.19 12.24 -18.30
C LEU A 285 1.89 10.87 -18.42
N ASP A 286 2.69 10.47 -17.44
CA ASP A 286 3.40 9.19 -17.40
C ASP A 286 2.48 8.04 -16.90
N LEU A 287 1.23 7.99 -17.40
CA LEU A 287 0.12 7.17 -16.87
C LEU A 287 0.45 5.69 -16.65
N GLN A 288 1.29 5.10 -17.52
CA GLN A 288 1.69 3.70 -17.43
C GLN A 288 2.49 3.35 -16.15
N TYR A 289 3.18 4.34 -15.57
CA TYR A 289 3.96 4.15 -14.34
C TYR A 289 3.16 4.38 -13.08
N HIS A 290 2.00 5.03 -13.18
CA HIS A 290 1.16 5.34 -12.03
C HIS A 290 0.61 4.07 -11.39
N ARG A 291 0.45 4.13 -10.06
CA ARG A 291 -0.12 3.07 -9.26
C ARG A 291 -1.27 3.59 -8.43
N VAL A 292 -2.18 2.69 -8.09
CA VAL A 292 -3.34 3.00 -7.26
C VAL A 292 -3.31 2.12 -6.03
N LEU A 293 -3.28 2.75 -4.86
CA LEU A 293 -3.46 2.12 -3.57
C LEU A 293 -4.97 2.04 -3.28
N SER A 294 -5.50 0.83 -3.17
CA SER A 294 -6.93 0.60 -3.01
C SER A 294 -7.22 -0.44 -1.95
N PHE A 295 -8.01 -0.09 -0.93
CA PHE A 295 -8.60 -1.08 -0.03
C PHE A 295 -9.82 -1.71 -0.68
N ARG A 296 -9.80 -3.02 -0.90
CA ARG A 296 -10.92 -3.78 -1.46
C ARG A 296 -11.32 -4.89 -0.50
N ALA A 297 -12.58 -5.29 -0.52
CA ALA A 297 -12.99 -6.55 0.09
C ALA A 297 -12.37 -7.67 -0.77
N PHE A 298 -11.45 -8.45 -0.21
CA PHE A 298 -11.01 -9.67 -0.88
C PHE A 298 -12.09 -10.74 -0.71
N VAL A 299 -12.53 -11.33 -1.82
CA VAL A 299 -13.66 -12.28 -1.83
C VAL A 299 -13.09 -13.61 -2.32
N GLY A 300 -12.89 -14.55 -1.40
CA GLY A 300 -12.49 -15.93 -1.70
C GLY A 300 -13.64 -16.83 -2.18
N ASP A 301 -14.76 -16.25 -2.57
CA ASP A 301 -15.98 -16.96 -2.97
C ASP A 301 -16.53 -16.46 -4.29
N VAL A 302 -17.33 -17.30 -4.94
CA VAL A 302 -18.04 -16.99 -6.18
C VAL A 302 -18.97 -15.78 -6.06
N GLN A 303 -19.50 -15.53 -4.85
CA GLN A 303 -20.47 -14.47 -4.58
C GLN A 303 -20.02 -13.57 -3.44
N ILE A 304 -20.12 -12.25 -3.70
CA ILE A 304 -20.10 -11.24 -2.65
C ILE A 304 -21.42 -11.35 -1.89
N SER A 305 -21.37 -11.84 -0.66
CA SER A 305 -22.52 -11.86 0.23
C SER A 305 -22.62 -10.51 0.93
N SER A 306 -23.71 -9.78 0.65
CA SER A 306 -24.04 -8.53 1.35
C SER A 306 -24.07 -8.71 2.86
N TRP A 307 -24.55 -9.87 3.34
CA TRP A 307 -24.57 -10.23 4.76
C TRP A 307 -23.17 -10.34 5.36
N ARG A 308 -22.25 -11.03 4.68
CA ARG A 308 -20.87 -11.19 5.15
C ARG A 308 -20.09 -9.88 5.21
N GLY A 309 -20.37 -8.96 4.29
CA GLY A 309 -19.81 -7.60 4.35
C GLY A 309 -20.46 -6.70 5.40
N LEU A 310 -21.63 -7.07 5.95
CA LEU A 310 -22.22 -6.41 7.13
C LEU A 310 -21.67 -6.98 8.44
N THR A 311 -21.33 -8.28 8.48
CA THR A 311 -20.75 -8.95 9.66
C THR A 311 -19.22 -8.80 9.77
N GLY A 312 -18.56 -8.33 8.71
CA GLY A 312 -17.11 -8.11 8.69
C GLY A 312 -16.28 -9.34 8.37
N SER A 313 -16.85 -10.27 7.61
CA SER A 313 -16.24 -11.56 7.30
C SER A 313 -15.26 -11.50 6.13
N TYR A 314 -15.07 -10.34 5.51
CA TYR A 314 -14.07 -10.13 4.45
C TYR A 314 -12.81 -9.48 5.04
N PRO A 315 -11.61 -9.96 4.71
CA PRO A 315 -10.39 -9.29 5.14
C PRO A 315 -10.26 -7.94 4.41
N SER A 316 -9.82 -6.92 5.16
CA SER A 316 -9.48 -5.61 4.61
C SER A 316 -7.97 -5.55 4.39
N ARG A 317 -7.57 -5.44 3.12
CA ARG A 317 -6.16 -5.42 2.69
C ARG A 317 -5.93 -4.32 1.68
N LEU A 318 -4.70 -3.84 1.62
CA LEU A 318 -4.28 -2.80 0.68
C LEU A 318 -3.76 -3.43 -0.61
N PHE A 319 -4.42 -3.15 -1.73
CA PHE A 319 -3.99 -3.58 -3.06
C PHE A 319 -3.22 -2.48 -3.77
N VAL A 320 -2.22 -2.89 -4.57
CA VAL A 320 -1.48 -2.03 -5.49
C VAL A 320 -1.83 -2.42 -6.91
N LEU A 321 -2.48 -1.52 -7.64
CA LEU A 321 -3.00 -1.75 -8.99
C LEU A 321 -2.37 -0.77 -9.98
N SER A 322 -2.34 -1.14 -11.27
CA SER A 322 -1.99 -0.19 -12.33
C SER A 322 -3.09 0.86 -12.49
N LEU A 323 -2.73 2.11 -12.80
CA LEU A 323 -3.75 3.15 -13.06
C LEU A 323 -4.63 2.77 -14.25
N ASN A 324 -4.05 2.21 -15.31
CA ASN A 324 -4.78 1.81 -16.51
C ASN A 324 -5.86 0.76 -16.19
N GLN A 325 -5.55 -0.23 -15.34
CA GLN A 325 -6.52 -1.22 -14.89
C GLN A 325 -7.70 -0.57 -14.16
N VAL A 326 -7.43 0.38 -13.26
CA VAL A 326 -8.47 1.09 -12.49
C VAL A 326 -9.30 2.00 -13.39
N VAL A 327 -8.67 2.71 -14.32
CA VAL A 327 -9.36 3.55 -15.31
C VAL A 327 -10.28 2.70 -16.17
N ASP A 328 -9.79 1.58 -16.71
CA ASP A 328 -10.61 0.70 -17.55
C ASP A 328 -11.78 0.07 -16.77
N GLU A 329 -11.51 -0.42 -15.54
CA GLU A 329 -12.54 -0.98 -14.65
C GLU A 329 -13.66 0.03 -14.40
N TYR A 330 -13.35 1.25 -13.98
CA TYR A 330 -14.41 2.21 -13.66
C TYR A 330 -15.01 2.89 -14.89
N THR A 331 -14.20 3.38 -15.82
CA THR A 331 -14.71 4.22 -16.92
C THR A 331 -15.35 3.41 -18.05
N LYS A 332 -14.86 2.19 -18.31
CA LYS A 332 -15.33 1.37 -19.45
C LYS A 332 -16.26 0.23 -19.02
N VAL A 333 -16.01 -0.37 -17.85
CA VAL A 333 -16.79 -1.52 -17.36
C VAL A 333 -17.93 -1.06 -16.46
N GLU A 334 -17.65 -0.29 -15.41
CA GLU A 334 -18.70 0.23 -14.51
C GLU A 334 -19.38 1.51 -15.03
N LEU A 335 -18.85 2.11 -16.10
CA LEU A 335 -19.34 3.35 -16.71
C LEU A 335 -19.41 4.53 -15.74
N ARG A 336 -18.44 4.61 -14.84
CA ARG A 336 -18.29 5.67 -13.82
C ARG A 336 -17.06 6.50 -14.10
N ALA A 337 -17.19 7.81 -13.96
CA ALA A 337 -16.04 8.69 -14.05
C ALA A 337 -15.14 8.56 -12.81
N LEU A 338 -13.87 8.98 -12.98
CA LEU A 338 -12.90 9.08 -11.90
C LEU A 338 -12.42 10.52 -11.77
N SER A 339 -12.43 11.05 -10.54
CA SER A 339 -11.76 12.31 -10.21
C SER A 339 -10.47 12.02 -9.44
N SER A 340 -9.34 12.59 -9.87
CA SER A 340 -8.01 12.45 -9.29
C SER A 340 -7.58 13.82 -8.74
N VAL A 341 -7.74 14.04 -7.42
CA VAL A 341 -7.52 15.36 -6.82
C VAL A 341 -6.19 15.39 -6.07
N PRO A 342 -5.26 16.30 -6.38
CA PRO A 342 -3.96 16.34 -5.72
C PRO A 342 -4.06 16.65 -4.23
N LEU A 343 -3.25 15.96 -3.44
CA LEU A 343 -3.06 16.25 -2.03
C LEU A 343 -1.81 17.12 -1.84
N ALA A 344 -1.94 18.20 -1.08
CA ALA A 344 -0.84 19.08 -0.67
C ALA A 344 0.05 18.37 0.35
N LEU A 345 0.95 17.53 -0.16
CA LEU A 345 1.95 16.77 0.59
C LEU A 345 3.36 17.18 0.18
N THR A 346 4.26 17.31 1.16
CA THR A 346 5.69 17.49 0.88
C THR A 346 6.33 16.17 0.42
N PRO A 347 7.50 16.18 -0.24
CA PRO A 347 8.21 14.95 -0.61
C PRO A 347 8.49 14.02 0.58
N ALA A 348 8.80 14.58 1.75
CA ALA A 348 9.00 13.81 2.98
C ALA A 348 7.68 13.17 3.48
N GLU A 349 6.56 13.87 3.37
CA GLU A 349 5.23 13.33 3.71
C GLU A 349 4.80 12.24 2.72
N ILE A 350 5.12 12.38 1.43
CA ILE A 350 4.90 11.33 0.43
C ILE A 350 5.71 10.08 0.79
N ALA A 351 7.01 10.23 1.09
CA ALA A 351 7.85 9.11 1.50
C ALA A 351 7.34 8.41 2.77
N ALA A 352 6.91 9.17 3.78
CA ALA A 352 6.32 8.63 5.01
C ALA A 352 5.00 7.89 4.74
N LEU A 353 4.13 8.44 3.88
CA LEU A 353 2.88 7.80 3.47
C LEU A 353 3.14 6.49 2.73
N LEU A 354 4.11 6.46 1.82
CA LEU A 354 4.49 5.25 1.10
C LEU A 354 5.07 4.20 2.05
N ALA A 355 5.99 4.58 2.94
CA ALA A 355 6.53 3.65 3.95
C ALA A 355 5.41 3.05 4.82
N ARG A 356 4.42 3.87 5.23
CA ARG A 356 3.24 3.38 5.95
C ARG A 356 2.37 2.47 5.08
N ALA A 357 2.14 2.82 3.81
CA ALA A 357 1.39 1.99 2.88
C ALA A 357 2.06 0.63 2.66
N ALA A 358 3.39 0.58 2.57
CA ALA A 358 4.14 -0.67 2.48
C ALA A 358 3.94 -1.53 3.73
N GLN A 359 4.05 -0.93 4.93
CA GLN A 359 3.77 -1.64 6.18
C GLN A 359 2.35 -2.19 6.23
N VAL A 360 1.34 -1.40 5.85
CA VAL A 360 -0.05 -1.86 5.77
C VAL A 360 -0.19 -3.01 4.76
N HIS A 361 0.44 -2.90 3.60
CA HIS A 361 0.37 -3.93 2.56
C HIS A 361 0.97 -5.27 3.01
N TRP A 362 2.05 -5.25 3.80
CA TRP A 362 2.74 -6.46 4.25
C TRP A 362 2.24 -7.03 5.58
N SER A 363 1.72 -6.20 6.49
CA SER A 363 1.48 -6.63 7.88
C SER A 363 0.02 -6.58 8.33
N TYR A 364 -0.87 -5.91 7.60
CA TYR A 364 -2.24 -5.63 8.06
C TYR A 364 -3.26 -6.65 7.53
N ASP A 365 -3.97 -7.31 8.45
CA ASP A 365 -5.14 -8.15 8.15
C ASP A 365 -6.38 -7.67 8.91
N GLY A 366 -6.97 -6.59 8.39
CA GLY A 366 -8.17 -5.95 8.94
C GLY A 366 -9.46 -6.71 8.66
N ARG A 367 -10.58 -6.23 9.20
CA ARG A 367 -11.93 -6.72 8.84
C ARG A 367 -12.68 -5.64 8.08
N TYR A 368 -13.16 -5.96 6.88
CA TYR A 368 -13.85 -5.05 5.99
C TYR A 368 -15.36 -5.08 6.24
N TYR A 369 -15.95 -3.91 6.49
CA TYR A 369 -17.39 -3.74 6.69
C TYR A 369 -17.93 -2.66 5.75
N PHE A 370 -19.01 -2.93 5.00
CA PHE A 370 -19.54 -1.96 4.02
C PHE A 370 -19.95 -0.61 4.64
N VAL A 371 -20.48 -0.63 5.86
CA VAL A 371 -21.05 0.54 6.54
C VAL A 371 -20.14 1.16 7.60
N SER A 372 -18.98 0.55 7.88
CA SER A 372 -18.03 1.07 8.87
C SER A 372 -16.61 1.01 8.34
N ASN A 373 -15.84 -0.05 8.63
CA ASN A 373 -14.46 -0.21 8.18
C ASN A 373 -14.38 -0.56 6.67
N ASN A 374 -14.69 0.42 5.81
CA ASN A 374 -14.70 0.31 4.35
C ASN A 374 -13.53 1.07 3.72
N CYS A 375 -13.50 1.14 2.38
CA CYS A 375 -12.47 1.83 1.63
C CYS A 375 -12.24 3.29 2.05
N ALA A 376 -13.30 4.03 2.44
CA ALA A 376 -13.16 5.40 2.91
C ALA A 376 -12.46 5.46 4.28
N VAL A 377 -12.86 4.56 5.17
CA VAL A 377 -12.28 4.48 6.51
C VAL A 377 -10.81 4.10 6.47
N GLU A 378 -10.48 3.07 5.70
CA GLU A 378 -9.10 2.60 5.58
C GLU A 378 -8.21 3.61 4.85
N THR A 379 -8.72 4.30 3.83
CA THR A 379 -7.98 5.36 3.14
C THR A 379 -7.71 6.55 4.06
N TYR A 380 -8.68 7.03 4.85
CA TYR A 380 -8.37 8.13 5.78
C TYR A 380 -7.41 7.68 6.87
N LYS A 381 -7.51 6.44 7.39
CA LYS A 381 -6.58 5.91 8.39
C LYS A 381 -5.17 5.85 7.84
N LEU A 382 -5.00 5.42 6.58
CA LEU A 382 -3.70 5.42 5.91
C LEU A 382 -3.10 6.83 5.82
N LEU A 383 -3.91 7.83 5.44
CA LEU A 383 -3.48 9.24 5.42
C LEU A 383 -3.14 9.77 6.81
N HIS A 384 -3.98 9.47 7.82
CA HIS A 384 -3.79 9.84 9.22
C HIS A 384 -2.50 9.24 9.78
N ASP A 385 -2.30 7.93 9.62
CA ASP A 385 -1.17 7.20 10.20
C ASP A 385 0.13 7.43 9.40
N GLY A 386 0.03 7.72 8.11
CA GLY A 386 1.16 7.91 7.20
C GLY A 386 1.74 9.33 7.26
N VAL A 387 0.91 10.33 7.53
CA VAL A 387 1.31 11.74 7.54
C VAL A 387 0.89 12.40 8.86
N PRO A 388 1.81 12.62 9.81
CA PRO A 388 1.48 13.13 11.15
C PRO A 388 0.65 14.43 11.17
N ARG A 389 0.90 15.35 10.23
CA ARG A 389 0.11 16.58 10.09
C ARG A 389 -1.36 16.30 9.80
N LEU A 390 -1.66 15.25 9.03
CA LEU A 390 -3.03 14.90 8.66
C LEU A 390 -3.80 14.24 9.81
N ALA A 391 -3.10 13.69 10.82
CA ALA A 391 -3.73 13.16 12.02
C ALA A 391 -4.52 14.23 12.80
N ALA A 392 -4.09 15.51 12.71
CA ALA A 392 -4.78 16.63 13.33
C ALA A 392 -5.99 17.16 12.50
N ALA A 393 -6.12 16.77 11.23
CA ALA A 393 -7.08 17.36 10.28
C ALA A 393 -8.51 16.76 10.34
N SER A 394 -8.82 15.90 11.32
CA SER A 394 -10.16 15.33 11.55
C SER A 394 -10.82 14.69 10.31
N LEU A 395 -10.05 13.89 9.55
CA LEU A 395 -10.44 13.34 8.24
C LEU A 395 -11.47 12.19 8.29
N SER A 396 -11.84 11.71 9.50
CA SER A 396 -12.69 10.52 9.70
C SER A 396 -14.02 10.54 8.93
N SER A 397 -14.22 9.67 7.95
CA SER A 397 -15.52 9.54 7.27
C SER A 397 -15.72 8.12 6.76
N ILE A 398 -16.96 7.64 6.78
CA ILE A 398 -17.35 6.33 6.22
C ILE A 398 -17.76 6.41 4.75
N THR A 399 -17.86 7.61 4.18
CA THR A 399 -18.15 7.77 2.75
C THR A 399 -16.92 8.33 2.02
N PRO A 400 -16.61 7.81 0.81
CA PRO A 400 -15.53 8.34 -0.02
C PRO A 400 -15.67 9.84 -0.32
N ARG A 401 -16.89 10.32 -0.59
CA ARG A 401 -17.15 11.75 -0.79
C ARG A 401 -16.92 12.57 0.48
N GLY A 402 -17.29 12.04 1.64
CA GLY A 402 -17.09 12.72 2.92
C GLY A 402 -15.62 12.88 3.30
N VAL A 403 -14.75 11.90 2.98
CA VAL A 403 -13.29 12.06 3.15
C VAL A 403 -12.77 13.17 2.26
N ARG A 404 -13.14 13.19 0.97
CA ARG A 404 -12.75 14.27 0.03
C ARG A 404 -13.18 15.66 0.52
N GLN A 405 -14.42 15.79 0.98
CA GLN A 405 -14.94 17.06 1.52
C GLN A 405 -14.17 17.53 2.76
N ARG A 406 -13.69 16.60 3.61
CA ARG A 406 -12.87 16.93 4.78
C ARG A 406 -11.46 17.35 4.38
N LEU A 407 -10.86 16.65 3.42
CA LEU A 407 -9.56 17.02 2.84
C LEU A 407 -9.61 18.42 2.22
N GLN A 408 -10.67 18.74 1.47
CA GLN A 408 -10.88 20.06 0.89
C GLN A 408 -11.05 21.13 1.98
N ARG A 409 -11.92 20.91 2.97
CA ARG A 409 -12.16 21.87 4.07
C ARG A 409 -10.90 22.15 4.90
N ALA A 410 -10.02 21.16 5.02
CA ALA A 410 -8.73 21.30 5.70
C ALA A 410 -7.62 21.89 4.79
N GLY A 411 -7.93 22.29 3.55
CA GLY A 411 -6.97 22.86 2.60
C GLY A 411 -5.92 21.85 2.10
N ILE A 412 -6.17 20.55 2.25
CA ILE A 412 -5.24 19.49 1.85
C ILE A 412 -5.50 19.05 0.41
N ALA A 413 -6.76 19.04 -0.03
CA ALA A 413 -7.12 18.66 -1.40
C ALA A 413 -7.53 19.90 -2.21
N ASP A 414 -6.86 20.13 -3.33
CA ASP A 414 -7.16 21.24 -4.23
C ASP A 414 -8.20 20.82 -5.28
N MET A 415 -9.46 21.20 -5.04
CA MET A 415 -10.57 20.87 -5.94
C MET A 415 -10.64 21.75 -7.19
N ALA A 416 -9.92 22.90 -7.23
CA ALA A 416 -9.98 23.83 -8.35
C ALA A 416 -9.47 23.20 -9.67
N VAL A 417 -8.65 22.15 -9.57
CA VAL A 417 -8.19 21.37 -10.74
C VAL A 417 -9.32 20.69 -11.52
N LEU A 418 -10.54 20.65 -10.97
CA LEU A 418 -11.72 20.06 -11.60
C LEU A 418 -12.70 21.11 -12.15
N ASP A 419 -12.43 22.42 -11.97
CA ASP A 419 -13.37 23.49 -12.36
C ASP A 419 -13.53 23.57 -13.90
N ASP A 420 -12.43 23.49 -14.65
CA ASP A 420 -12.45 23.30 -16.11
C ASP A 420 -12.36 21.81 -16.43
N HIS A 421 -13.52 21.21 -16.73
CA HIS A 421 -13.63 19.79 -17.07
C HIS A 421 -12.74 19.37 -18.25
N ALA A 422 -12.64 20.20 -19.29
CA ALA A 422 -11.85 19.85 -20.47
C ALA A 422 -10.34 19.90 -20.17
N GLN A 423 -9.91 20.87 -19.37
CA GLN A 423 -8.54 20.94 -18.89
C GLN A 423 -8.22 19.80 -17.91
N ALA A 424 -9.14 19.49 -17.00
CA ALA A 424 -9.01 18.40 -16.02
C ALA A 424 -8.80 17.05 -16.73
N THR A 425 -9.57 16.77 -17.79
CA THR A 425 -9.39 15.57 -18.61
C THR A 425 -8.02 15.53 -19.30
N ARG A 426 -7.60 16.64 -19.94
CA ARG A 426 -6.31 16.72 -20.63
C ARG A 426 -5.11 16.55 -19.70
N GLN A 427 -5.21 17.03 -18.47
CA GLN A 427 -4.13 16.98 -17.47
C GLN A 427 -4.18 15.72 -16.59
N GLY A 428 -5.16 14.84 -16.81
CA GLY A 428 -5.34 13.60 -16.06
C GLY A 428 -5.84 13.80 -14.63
N TYR A 429 -6.53 14.91 -14.34
CA TYR A 429 -7.28 15.12 -13.09
C TYR A 429 -8.68 14.51 -13.15
N TYR A 430 -9.19 14.28 -14.35
CA TYR A 430 -10.49 13.64 -14.56
C TYR A 430 -10.39 12.56 -15.65
N PHE A 431 -11.04 11.43 -15.43
CA PHE A 431 -11.20 10.38 -16.42
C PHE A 431 -12.68 10.20 -16.68
N GLU A 432 -13.11 10.59 -17.88
CA GLU A 432 -14.50 10.54 -18.29
C GLU A 432 -15.02 9.09 -18.35
N SER A 433 -16.28 8.91 -17.98
CA SER A 433 -16.99 7.65 -18.26
C SER A 433 -17.09 7.45 -19.77
N ALA A 434 -16.85 6.22 -20.23
CA ALA A 434 -17.02 5.86 -21.63
C ALA A 434 -18.48 5.98 -22.10
N ALA A 435 -19.46 6.08 -21.19
CA ALA A 435 -20.87 6.26 -21.53
C ALA A 435 -21.12 7.48 -22.44
N THR A 436 -20.51 8.63 -22.13
CA THR A 436 -20.60 9.85 -22.94
C THR A 436 -20.01 9.62 -24.33
N HIS A 437 -18.87 8.94 -24.38
CA HIS A 437 -18.20 8.62 -25.64
C HIS A 437 -19.03 7.65 -26.49
N TYR A 438 -19.63 6.63 -25.89
CA TYR A 438 -20.52 5.70 -26.59
C TYR A 438 -21.75 6.41 -27.14
N GLN A 439 -22.35 7.34 -26.40
CA GLN A 439 -23.45 8.14 -26.92
C GLN A 439 -23.00 8.97 -28.15
N ALA A 440 -21.84 9.63 -28.08
CA ALA A 440 -21.31 10.38 -29.22
C ALA A 440 -21.04 9.49 -30.45
N MET A 441 -20.49 8.28 -30.25
CA MET A 441 -20.30 7.30 -31.34
C MET A 441 -21.64 6.84 -31.93
N PHE A 442 -22.65 6.66 -31.08
CA PHE A 442 -23.99 6.29 -31.54
C PHE A 442 -24.64 7.41 -32.37
N ASP A 443 -24.43 8.67 -31.99
CA ASP A 443 -24.89 9.84 -32.77
C ASP A 443 -24.17 9.99 -34.12
N VAL A 444 -22.91 9.54 -34.23
CA VAL A 444 -22.23 9.41 -35.54
C VAL A 444 -22.91 8.33 -36.38
N LEU A 445 -23.14 7.14 -35.82
CA LEU A 445 -23.83 6.05 -36.54
C LEU A 445 -25.21 6.47 -37.04
N ARG A 446 -26.04 7.09 -36.18
CA ARG A 446 -27.41 7.47 -36.52
C ARG A 446 -27.49 8.55 -37.60
N ARG A 447 -26.46 9.40 -37.72
CA ARG A 447 -26.38 10.41 -38.78
C ARG A 447 -26.00 9.80 -40.14
N GLY A 448 -25.12 8.80 -40.14
CA GLY A 448 -24.64 8.16 -41.35
C GLY A 448 -25.47 6.96 -41.82
N LEU A 449 -26.20 6.32 -40.91
CA LEU A 449 -26.90 5.05 -41.16
C LEU A 449 -28.32 5.08 -40.60
N PRO A 450 -29.32 4.53 -41.31
CA PRO A 450 -30.71 4.48 -40.87
C PRO A 450 -30.93 3.33 -39.87
N VAL A 451 -30.20 3.36 -38.74
CA VAL A 451 -30.34 2.35 -37.67
C VAL A 451 -31.68 2.54 -36.92
N PRO A 452 -32.41 1.47 -36.60
CA PRO A 452 -33.73 1.57 -35.96
C PRO A 452 -33.69 1.91 -34.47
N GLN A 453 -32.53 1.78 -33.82
CA GLN A 453 -32.38 2.08 -32.40
C GLN A 453 -32.42 3.59 -32.16
N THR A 454 -33.02 3.99 -31.05
CA THR A 454 -33.19 5.42 -30.67
C THR A 454 -32.21 5.87 -29.58
N SER A 455 -31.54 4.93 -28.93
CA SER A 455 -30.56 5.20 -27.88
C SER A 455 -29.37 4.24 -27.93
N VAL A 456 -28.23 4.67 -27.37
CA VAL A 456 -27.04 3.82 -27.24
C VAL A 456 -27.33 2.55 -26.43
N ALA A 457 -28.19 2.63 -25.40
CA ALA A 457 -28.59 1.47 -24.61
C ALA A 457 -29.28 0.41 -25.48
N GLN A 458 -30.26 0.81 -26.30
CA GLN A 458 -30.95 -0.09 -27.24
C GLN A 458 -29.98 -0.69 -28.27
N TRP A 459 -28.99 0.07 -28.74
CA TRP A 459 -27.95 -0.43 -29.62
C TRP A 459 -27.10 -1.51 -28.95
N LEU A 460 -26.59 -1.24 -27.74
CA LEU A 460 -25.75 -2.18 -27.00
C LEU A 460 -26.52 -3.45 -26.59
N ASP A 461 -27.84 -3.35 -26.35
CA ASP A 461 -28.71 -4.48 -25.98
C ASP A 461 -29.21 -5.31 -27.17
N ALA A 462 -29.13 -4.78 -28.39
CA ALA A 462 -29.51 -5.49 -29.61
C ALA A 462 -28.69 -6.79 -29.79
N ALA A 463 -29.23 -7.74 -30.55
CA ALA A 463 -28.48 -8.94 -30.93
C ALA A 463 -27.27 -8.57 -31.83
N PRO A 464 -26.12 -9.23 -31.70
CA PRO A 464 -24.94 -8.98 -32.55
C PRO A 464 -25.25 -8.98 -34.05
N GLN A 465 -26.10 -9.90 -34.53
CA GLN A 465 -26.48 -9.98 -35.94
C GLN A 465 -27.34 -8.78 -36.38
N ALA A 466 -28.21 -8.29 -35.49
CA ALA A 466 -29.03 -7.11 -35.75
C ALA A 466 -28.18 -5.82 -35.82
N ARG A 467 -27.00 -5.78 -35.20
CA ARG A 467 -26.01 -4.72 -35.41
C ARG A 467 -25.18 -4.95 -36.67
N ALA A 468 -24.77 -6.20 -36.91
CA ALA A 468 -23.89 -6.57 -38.02
C ALA A 468 -24.42 -6.18 -39.41
N GLN A 469 -25.75 -6.20 -39.61
CA GLN A 469 -26.39 -5.79 -40.88
C GLN A 469 -26.03 -4.37 -41.35
N TRP A 470 -25.52 -3.52 -40.45
CA TRP A 470 -25.18 -2.12 -40.72
C TRP A 470 -23.69 -1.90 -41.00
N PHE A 471 -22.81 -2.85 -40.62
CA PHE A 471 -21.36 -2.63 -40.65
C PHE A 471 -20.82 -2.43 -42.06
N ASP A 472 -21.43 -3.07 -43.05
CA ASP A 472 -20.97 -2.96 -44.43
C ASP A 472 -21.46 -1.71 -45.17
N ARG A 473 -22.35 -0.92 -44.54
CA ARG A 473 -22.99 0.25 -45.15
C ARG A 473 -22.34 1.57 -44.73
N GLY A 474 -21.52 1.57 -43.67
CA GLY A 474 -20.88 2.78 -43.13
C GLY A 474 -19.57 3.14 -43.82
N GLY A 475 -19.23 4.44 -43.84
CA GLY A 475 -17.93 4.96 -44.24
C GLY A 475 -16.88 4.78 -43.14
N LEU A 476 -15.72 5.44 -43.27
CA LEU A 476 -14.62 5.31 -42.31
C LEU A 476 -15.06 5.70 -40.87
N ARG A 477 -15.76 6.84 -40.75
CA ARG A 477 -16.22 7.38 -39.46
C ARG A 477 -17.26 6.49 -38.80
N GLU A 478 -18.25 6.02 -39.57
CA GLU A 478 -19.29 5.12 -39.06
C GLU A 478 -18.70 3.76 -38.69
N THR A 479 -17.77 3.23 -39.47
CA THR A 479 -17.08 1.96 -39.15
C THR A 479 -16.27 2.07 -37.86
N ALA A 480 -15.55 3.17 -37.66
CA ALA A 480 -14.82 3.42 -36.42
C ALA A 480 -15.76 3.55 -35.20
N ALA A 481 -16.86 4.27 -35.36
CA ALA A 481 -17.88 4.40 -34.32
C ALA A 481 -18.54 3.05 -33.98
N ALA A 482 -18.89 2.27 -34.99
CA ALA A 482 -19.42 0.91 -34.83
C ALA A 482 -18.44 0.00 -34.10
N LEU A 483 -17.13 0.09 -34.40
CA LEU A 483 -16.12 -0.72 -33.72
C LEU A 483 -16.08 -0.45 -32.22
N LEU A 484 -16.07 0.81 -31.81
CA LEU A 484 -16.05 1.19 -30.40
C LEU A 484 -17.32 0.74 -29.66
N LEU A 485 -18.48 0.89 -30.30
CA LEU A 485 -19.76 0.43 -29.76
C LEU A 485 -19.86 -1.09 -29.70
N GLU A 486 -19.32 -1.81 -30.68
CA GLU A 486 -19.32 -3.28 -30.66
C GLU A 486 -18.42 -3.81 -29.55
N GLN A 487 -17.25 -3.19 -29.34
CA GLN A 487 -16.40 -3.53 -28.19
C GLN A 487 -17.11 -3.25 -26.85
N ALA A 488 -17.90 -2.19 -26.76
CA ALA A 488 -18.70 -1.91 -25.57
C ALA A 488 -19.83 -2.96 -25.38
N ALA A 489 -20.50 -3.35 -26.46
CA ALA A 489 -21.53 -4.38 -26.44
C ALA A 489 -20.94 -5.74 -26.02
N LEU A 490 -19.77 -6.10 -26.54
CA LEU A 490 -19.04 -7.32 -26.18
C LEU A 490 -18.70 -7.34 -24.69
N ARG A 491 -18.14 -6.27 -24.14
CA ARG A 491 -17.87 -6.16 -22.68
C ARG A 491 -19.13 -6.34 -21.84
N ARG A 492 -20.27 -5.81 -22.29
CA ARG A 492 -21.56 -6.00 -21.61
C ARG A 492 -22.02 -7.47 -21.65
N GLN A 493 -21.84 -8.16 -22.77
CA GLN A 493 -22.11 -9.61 -22.87
C GLN A 493 -21.16 -10.43 -21.98
N GLU A 494 -19.88 -10.05 -21.89
CA GLU A 494 -18.92 -10.69 -20.99
C GLU A 494 -19.33 -10.54 -19.52
N LEU A 495 -19.85 -9.38 -19.11
CA LEU A 495 -20.41 -9.18 -17.77
C LEU A 495 -21.61 -10.09 -17.50
N LEU A 496 -22.55 -10.20 -18.45
CA LEU A 496 -23.68 -11.11 -18.34
C LEU A 496 -23.23 -12.58 -18.29
N ALA A 497 -22.18 -12.93 -19.03
CA ALA A 497 -21.59 -14.28 -19.00
C ALA A 497 -20.95 -14.60 -17.65
N ARG A 498 -20.23 -13.65 -17.06
CA ARG A 498 -19.69 -13.78 -15.71
C ARG A 498 -20.82 -13.97 -14.69
N ASP A 499 -21.92 -13.23 -14.82
CA ASP A 499 -23.07 -13.35 -13.94
C ASP A 499 -23.78 -14.71 -14.09
N ALA A 500 -24.00 -15.17 -15.32
CA ALA A 500 -24.54 -16.49 -15.61
C ALA A 500 -23.68 -17.62 -15.00
N ILE A 501 -22.35 -17.54 -15.15
CA ILE A 501 -21.41 -18.48 -14.52
C ILE A 501 -21.56 -18.46 -12.99
N LYS A 502 -21.63 -17.27 -12.36
CA LYS A 502 -21.85 -17.15 -10.92
C LYS A 502 -23.17 -17.77 -10.45
N HIS A 503 -24.21 -17.73 -11.29
CA HIS A 503 -25.50 -18.36 -10.99
C HIS A 503 -25.44 -19.89 -11.07
N LEU A 504 -24.69 -20.44 -12.03
CA LEU A 504 -24.46 -21.88 -12.17
C LEU A 504 -23.72 -22.47 -10.96
N LEU A 505 -22.79 -21.70 -10.39
CA LEU A 505 -21.95 -22.11 -9.27
C LEU A 505 -22.62 -21.96 -7.89
N ARG A 506 -23.95 -21.93 -7.82
CA ARG A 506 -24.70 -21.87 -6.56
C ARG A 506 -24.76 -23.26 -5.91
N PRO A 507 -24.68 -23.37 -4.57
CA PRO A 507 -24.75 -24.66 -3.90
C PRO A 507 -26.07 -25.40 -4.25
N GLY A 508 -25.98 -26.66 -4.70
CA GLY A 508 -27.13 -27.53 -4.94
C GLY A 508 -27.30 -28.10 -6.36
N SER A 509 -26.43 -27.77 -7.32
CA SER A 509 -26.44 -28.36 -8.68
C SER A 509 -25.37 -29.45 -8.82
N VAL A 510 -25.79 -30.72 -8.97
CA VAL A 510 -24.93 -31.93 -8.97
C VAL A 510 -23.97 -32.02 -10.17
N GLU A 511 -24.21 -31.29 -11.26
CA GLU A 511 -23.41 -31.35 -12.50
C GLU A 511 -22.14 -30.46 -12.50
N LEU A 512 -21.89 -29.70 -11.44
CA LEU A 512 -20.86 -28.64 -11.43
C LEU A 512 -19.77 -28.80 -10.35
N ASP A 513 -19.73 -29.93 -9.64
CA ASP A 513 -18.82 -30.15 -8.51
C ASP A 513 -17.34 -30.00 -8.89
N THR A 514 -16.94 -30.43 -10.08
CA THR A 514 -15.55 -30.33 -10.56
C THR A 514 -15.14 -28.91 -10.91
N VAL A 515 -16.00 -28.14 -11.60
CA VAL A 515 -15.77 -26.73 -11.92
C VAL A 515 -15.77 -25.88 -10.65
N GLN A 516 -16.68 -26.20 -9.72
CA GLN A 516 -16.76 -25.55 -8.42
C GLN A 516 -15.50 -25.81 -7.56
N ALA A 517 -15.00 -27.05 -7.53
CA ALA A 517 -13.75 -27.38 -6.83
C ALA A 517 -12.53 -26.67 -7.45
N GLN A 518 -12.41 -26.65 -8.78
CA GLN A 518 -11.35 -25.91 -9.46
C GLN A 518 -11.41 -24.41 -9.16
N LEU A 519 -12.61 -23.84 -9.17
CA LEU A 519 -12.82 -22.43 -8.85
C LEU A 519 -12.48 -22.10 -7.39
N GLN A 520 -12.88 -22.94 -6.43
CA GLN A 520 -12.50 -22.79 -5.03
C GLN A 520 -10.98 -22.84 -4.85
N GLN A 521 -10.30 -23.75 -5.58
CA GLN A 521 -8.84 -23.82 -5.57
C GLN A 521 -8.19 -22.54 -6.14
N LEU A 522 -8.73 -21.98 -7.23
CA LEU A 522 -8.24 -20.72 -7.80
C LEU A 522 -8.46 -19.54 -6.85
N PHE A 523 -9.62 -19.46 -6.19
CA PHE A 523 -9.87 -18.42 -5.19
C PHE A 523 -8.96 -18.57 -3.98
N ALA A 524 -8.71 -19.78 -3.50
CA ALA A 524 -7.75 -20.02 -2.42
C ALA A 524 -6.34 -19.56 -2.80
N ARG A 525 -5.88 -19.87 -4.03
CA ARG A 525 -4.57 -19.40 -4.54
C ARG A 525 -4.52 -17.88 -4.69
N GLN A 526 -5.58 -17.27 -5.21
CA GLN A 526 -5.69 -15.81 -5.29
C GLN A 526 -5.74 -15.16 -3.90
N ALA A 527 -6.35 -15.83 -2.91
CA ALA A 527 -6.38 -15.37 -1.52
C ALA A 527 -5.00 -15.31 -0.90
N GLN A 528 -4.18 -16.33 -1.14
CA GLN A 528 -2.77 -16.36 -0.72
C GLN A 528 -1.99 -15.21 -1.37
N LEU A 529 -2.15 -15.00 -2.68
CA LEU A 529 -1.50 -13.91 -3.40
C LEU A 529 -2.00 -12.51 -2.99
N SER A 530 -3.24 -12.39 -2.52
CA SER A 530 -3.77 -11.15 -1.93
C SER A 530 -3.28 -10.89 -0.49
N HIS A 531 -2.51 -11.83 0.08
CA HIS A 531 -1.94 -11.77 1.41
C HIS A 531 -0.41 -11.84 1.32
N PRO A 532 0.28 -10.73 0.98
CA PRO A 532 1.69 -10.76 0.61
C PRO A 532 2.59 -11.47 1.62
N ALA A 533 2.34 -11.31 2.93
CA ALA A 533 3.07 -11.99 3.98
C ALA A 533 3.07 -13.52 3.88
N ALA A 534 1.98 -14.12 3.40
CA ALA A 534 1.85 -15.57 3.25
C ALA A 534 2.71 -16.15 2.12
N LEU A 535 3.34 -15.31 1.30
CA LEU A 535 4.26 -15.73 0.24
C LEU A 535 5.71 -15.88 0.71
N LEU A 536 6.01 -15.45 1.94
CA LEU A 536 7.31 -15.62 2.56
C LEU A 536 7.18 -16.74 3.59
N ASP A 537 7.83 -17.87 3.33
CA ASP A 537 7.96 -18.95 4.33
C ASP A 537 8.78 -18.41 5.51
N GLY A 538 8.24 -18.59 6.72
CA GLY A 538 8.59 -17.85 7.93
C GLY A 538 10.07 -17.84 8.26
N ASP A 539 10.69 -16.68 8.00
CA ASP A 539 11.82 -16.09 8.71
C ASP A 539 11.74 -14.57 8.48
N GLY A 540 12.04 -13.76 9.50
CA GLY A 540 12.03 -12.29 9.41
C GLY A 540 10.69 -11.60 9.74
N TYR A 541 10.74 -10.26 9.79
CA TYR A 541 9.61 -9.40 10.19
C TYR A 541 9.68 -8.04 9.50
N GLY A 542 8.58 -7.27 9.59
CA GLY A 542 8.45 -5.97 8.94
C GLY A 542 8.41 -6.06 7.42
N LEU A 543 8.94 -5.03 6.75
CA LEU A 543 9.10 -5.03 5.29
C LEU A 543 10.09 -6.12 4.87
N PRO A 544 9.85 -6.82 3.74
CA PRO A 544 10.81 -7.77 3.19
C PRO A 544 12.15 -7.11 2.90
N GLN A 545 13.24 -7.72 3.37
CA GLN A 545 14.61 -7.25 3.17
C GLN A 545 15.21 -7.80 1.87
N PRO A 546 16.33 -7.24 1.36
CA PRO A 546 16.90 -7.64 0.06
C PRO A 546 17.16 -9.14 -0.10
N ASN A 547 17.58 -9.83 0.96
CA ASN A 547 17.78 -11.29 0.97
C ASN A 547 16.46 -12.09 0.85
N GLU A 548 15.33 -11.50 1.23
CA GLU A 548 13.99 -12.08 1.07
C GLU A 548 13.42 -11.81 -0.34
N HIS A 549 13.88 -10.77 -1.03
CA HIS A 549 13.32 -10.36 -2.33
C HIS A 549 13.50 -11.42 -3.41
N ASP A 550 14.67 -12.05 -3.51
CA ASP A 550 14.93 -13.07 -4.55
C ASP A 550 14.00 -14.28 -4.40
N ARG A 551 13.82 -14.77 -3.16
CA ARG A 551 12.89 -15.86 -2.85
C ARG A 551 11.46 -15.46 -3.15
N LEU A 552 11.08 -14.23 -2.78
CA LEU A 552 9.75 -13.68 -3.04
C LEU A 552 9.46 -13.57 -4.54
N ILE A 553 10.39 -13.05 -5.35
CA ILE A 553 10.22 -12.94 -6.80
C ILE A 553 10.00 -14.33 -7.42
N ALA A 554 10.79 -15.32 -7.01
CA ALA A 554 10.64 -16.69 -7.49
C ALA A 554 9.27 -17.28 -7.08
N GLN A 555 8.84 -17.06 -5.84
CA GLN A 555 7.55 -17.54 -5.34
C GLN A 555 6.37 -16.88 -6.06
N VAL A 556 6.39 -15.55 -6.19
CA VAL A 556 5.38 -14.78 -6.90
C VAL A 556 5.27 -15.25 -8.35
N LYS A 557 6.39 -15.43 -9.06
CA LYS A 557 6.39 -15.91 -10.44
C LYS A 557 5.73 -17.28 -10.57
N ARG A 558 6.04 -18.23 -9.68
CA ARG A 558 5.44 -19.57 -9.67
C ARG A 558 3.94 -19.52 -9.40
N SER A 559 3.52 -18.83 -8.33
CA SER A 559 2.11 -18.73 -7.94
C SER A 559 1.27 -17.97 -8.96
N SER A 560 1.83 -16.89 -9.53
CA SER A 560 1.21 -16.09 -10.59
C SER A 560 0.97 -16.89 -11.86
N ALA A 561 1.96 -17.65 -12.34
CA ALA A 561 1.82 -18.47 -13.54
C ALA A 561 0.70 -19.53 -13.37
N GLY A 562 0.71 -20.25 -12.25
CA GLY A 562 -0.32 -21.24 -11.94
C GLY A 562 -1.73 -20.65 -11.80
N LEU A 563 -1.84 -19.40 -11.35
CA LEU A 563 -3.13 -18.69 -11.26
C LEU A 563 -3.60 -18.21 -12.63
N ALA A 564 -2.73 -17.62 -13.44
CA ALA A 564 -3.05 -17.14 -14.78
C ALA A 564 -3.50 -18.28 -15.71
N ASP A 565 -2.80 -19.41 -15.69
CA ASP A 565 -3.18 -20.60 -16.47
C ASP A 565 -4.51 -21.19 -16.01
N GLY A 566 -4.72 -21.23 -14.69
CA GLY A 566 -5.99 -21.64 -14.10
C GLY A 566 -7.18 -20.76 -14.51
N TRP A 567 -7.00 -19.43 -14.52
CA TRP A 567 -8.01 -18.49 -15.01
C TRP A 567 -8.33 -18.70 -16.50
N LYS A 568 -7.32 -18.93 -17.34
CA LYS A 568 -7.52 -19.22 -18.77
C LYS A 568 -8.31 -20.52 -18.97
N GLN A 569 -7.96 -21.57 -18.23
CA GLN A 569 -8.67 -22.85 -18.31
C GLN A 569 -10.13 -22.70 -17.85
N LEU A 570 -10.36 -22.02 -16.73
CA LEU A 570 -11.70 -21.75 -16.22
C LEU A 570 -12.51 -20.90 -17.20
N GLN A 571 -11.90 -19.89 -17.84
CA GLN A 571 -12.58 -19.08 -18.85
C GLN A 571 -13.01 -19.95 -20.04
N HIS A 572 -12.16 -20.86 -20.50
CA HIS A 572 -12.48 -21.78 -21.59
C HIS A 572 -13.62 -22.74 -21.23
N GLN A 573 -13.54 -23.40 -20.06
CA GLN A 573 -14.58 -24.31 -19.58
C GLN A 573 -15.89 -23.57 -19.28
N GLY A 574 -15.81 -22.41 -18.62
CA GLY A 574 -16.95 -21.56 -18.30
C GLY A 574 -17.72 -21.15 -19.55
N ARG A 575 -17.03 -20.83 -20.65
CA ARG A 575 -17.67 -20.55 -21.95
C ARG A 575 -18.52 -21.73 -22.47
N GLN A 576 -18.06 -22.97 -22.27
CA GLN A 576 -18.80 -24.17 -22.66
C GLN A 576 -20.04 -24.43 -21.79
N GLN A 577 -20.08 -23.86 -20.59
CA GLN A 577 -21.21 -23.98 -19.65
C GLN A 577 -22.22 -22.83 -19.77
N LEU A 578 -21.90 -21.76 -20.53
CA LEU A 578 -22.83 -20.66 -20.74
C LEU A 578 -24.12 -21.11 -21.45
N PRO A 579 -25.28 -20.52 -21.13
CA PRO A 579 -26.50 -20.73 -21.89
C PRO A 579 -26.26 -20.54 -23.41
N PRO A 580 -26.84 -21.39 -24.28
CA PRO A 580 -26.53 -21.39 -25.72
C PRO A 580 -26.65 -19.99 -26.36
N LEU A 581 -27.72 -19.25 -26.05
CA LEU A 581 -27.94 -17.90 -26.55
C LEU A 581 -26.83 -16.93 -26.18
N LEU A 582 -26.32 -17.00 -24.94
CA LEU A 582 -25.28 -16.09 -24.45
C LEU A 582 -23.91 -16.43 -25.06
N ARG A 583 -23.63 -17.72 -25.21
CA ARG A 583 -22.43 -18.22 -25.91
C ARG A 583 -22.42 -17.77 -27.37
N GLU A 584 -23.55 -17.94 -28.07
CA GLU A 584 -23.72 -17.50 -29.45
C GLU A 584 -23.52 -15.99 -29.59
N ARG A 585 -24.12 -15.19 -28.70
CA ARG A 585 -23.96 -13.73 -28.67
C ARG A 585 -22.52 -13.29 -28.46
N LEU A 586 -21.75 -13.97 -27.61
CA LEU A 586 -20.33 -13.69 -27.41
C LEU A 586 -19.53 -13.98 -28.68
N THR A 587 -19.68 -15.18 -29.25
CA THR A 587 -18.97 -15.59 -30.48
C THR A 587 -19.26 -14.63 -31.64
N GLN A 588 -20.51 -14.21 -31.80
CA GLN A 588 -20.90 -13.26 -32.84
C GLN A 588 -20.40 -11.86 -32.56
N GLY A 589 -20.42 -11.41 -31.30
CA GLY A 589 -19.81 -10.13 -30.91
C GLY A 589 -18.30 -10.08 -31.20
N GLU A 590 -17.58 -11.17 -30.93
CA GLU A 590 -16.16 -11.31 -31.27
C GLU A 590 -15.93 -11.24 -32.79
N ALA A 591 -16.75 -11.97 -33.57
CA ALA A 591 -16.71 -11.94 -35.03
C ALA A 591 -17.01 -10.53 -35.59
N ASN A 592 -18.00 -9.85 -35.03
CA ASN A 592 -18.36 -8.47 -35.37
C ASN A 592 -17.19 -7.51 -35.16
N VAL A 593 -16.49 -7.60 -34.03
CA VAL A 593 -15.29 -6.79 -33.76
C VAL A 593 -14.21 -7.06 -34.83
N GLN A 594 -13.98 -8.32 -35.17
CA GLN A 594 -13.00 -8.69 -36.21
C GLN A 594 -13.39 -8.15 -37.60
N GLN A 595 -14.67 -8.27 -37.97
CA GLN A 595 -15.21 -7.72 -39.23
C GLN A 595 -14.98 -6.21 -39.31
N LEU A 596 -15.35 -5.48 -38.26
CA LEU A 596 -15.21 -4.03 -38.20
C LEU A 596 -13.73 -3.59 -38.23
N GLN A 597 -12.85 -4.30 -37.53
CA GLN A 597 -11.40 -4.05 -37.61
C GLN A 597 -10.86 -4.28 -39.02
N ALA A 598 -11.25 -5.37 -39.69
CA ALA A 598 -10.82 -5.65 -41.06
C ALA A 598 -11.32 -4.57 -42.03
N ARG A 599 -12.60 -4.19 -41.93
CA ARG A 599 -13.19 -3.12 -42.73
C ARG A 599 -12.52 -1.78 -42.50
N LEU A 600 -12.25 -1.42 -41.25
CA LEU A 600 -11.56 -0.16 -40.90
C LEU A 600 -10.18 -0.08 -41.57
N ARG A 601 -9.42 -1.18 -41.59
CA ARG A 601 -8.12 -1.24 -42.29
C ARG A 601 -8.26 -1.05 -43.80
N VAL A 602 -9.31 -1.60 -44.42
CA VAL A 602 -9.59 -1.43 -45.85
C VAL A 602 -9.94 0.03 -46.17
N LEU A 603 -10.88 0.62 -45.42
CA LEU A 603 -11.31 2.00 -45.61
C LEU A 603 -10.17 3.00 -45.38
N ALA A 604 -9.36 2.80 -44.34
CA ALA A 604 -8.21 3.67 -44.06
C ALA A 604 -7.14 3.64 -45.15
N ARG A 605 -6.95 2.49 -45.83
CA ARG A 605 -6.06 2.39 -46.99
C ARG A 605 -6.66 3.05 -48.24
N GLY A 606 -7.97 2.95 -48.43
CA GLY A 606 -8.69 3.61 -49.52
C GLY A 606 -8.63 5.13 -49.44
N ASP A 607 -8.85 5.70 -48.25
CA ASP A 607 -8.71 7.15 -48.01
C ASP A 607 -7.26 7.62 -48.19
N ALA A 608 -6.27 6.87 -47.67
CA ALA A 608 -4.85 7.21 -47.86
C ALA A 608 -4.38 7.10 -49.33
N ALA A 609 -5.05 6.29 -50.16
CA ALA A 609 -4.80 6.20 -51.59
C ALA A 609 -5.50 7.33 -52.36
N ALA A 610 -6.69 7.76 -51.92
CA ALA A 610 -7.41 8.90 -52.49
C ALA A 610 -6.71 10.25 -52.22
N ASP A 611 -6.08 10.42 -51.06
CA ASP A 611 -5.28 11.60 -50.71
C ASP A 611 -3.93 11.68 -51.46
N ASN A 612 -3.48 10.57 -52.08
CA ASN A 612 -2.22 10.49 -52.84
C ASN A 612 -2.40 10.58 -54.37
N VAL A 613 -3.58 10.96 -54.87
CA VAL A 613 -3.79 11.21 -56.31
C VAL A 613 -3.29 12.62 -56.66
N PRO A 614 -2.30 12.80 -57.57
CA PRO A 614 -1.85 14.12 -57.97
C PRO A 614 -2.99 14.87 -58.66
N SER A 615 -3.20 16.13 -58.29
CA SER A 615 -4.11 17.07 -58.95
C SER A 615 -3.68 17.29 -60.40
N GLY A 616 -4.18 16.47 -61.31
CA GLY A 616 -3.70 16.45 -62.69
C GLY A 616 -4.64 15.79 -63.68
N MET A 617 -5.94 16.16 -63.66
CA MET A 617 -6.80 16.15 -64.86
C MET A 617 -8.14 16.82 -64.55
N ARG A 618 -8.14 18.17 -64.55
CA ARG A 618 -9.35 18.93 -64.87
C ARG A 618 -9.41 19.06 -66.39
N THR A 619 -10.28 18.30 -67.04
CA THR A 619 -10.72 18.58 -68.41
C THR A 619 -11.67 19.79 -68.35
N PRO A 620 -11.53 20.81 -69.22
CA PRO A 620 -12.37 22.00 -69.15
C PRO A 620 -13.71 21.74 -69.85
N LEU A 621 -14.81 21.96 -69.13
CA LEU A 621 -16.13 22.16 -69.73
C LEU A 621 -16.14 23.53 -70.41
N GLN A 622 -16.14 23.53 -71.75
CA GLN A 622 -16.55 24.67 -72.56
C GLN A 622 -18.07 24.86 -72.43
N VAL A 623 -18.47 26.10 -72.14
CA VAL A 623 -19.84 26.59 -72.21
C VAL A 623 -20.00 27.31 -73.56
N GLN A 624 -20.99 26.89 -74.34
CA GLN A 624 -21.89 27.82 -75.03
C GLN A 624 -23.16 27.92 -74.20
#